data_AF-A0AAW6PQ60-F1
#
_entry.id   AF-A0AAW6PQ60-F1
#
_cell.length_a   1.000
_cell.length_b   1.000
_cell.length_c   1.000
_cell.angle_alpha   90.00
_cell.angle_beta   90.00
_cell.angle_gamma   90.00
#
_symmetry.space_group_name_H-M   'P 1'
#
loop_
_entity.id
_entity.type
_entity.pdbx_description
1 polymer ?
#
loop_
_entity_poly.entity_id
_entity_poly.type
_entity_poly.pdbx_seq_one_letter_code
_entity_poly.pdbx_strand_id
1 'polypeptide(L)'
;MTKRTDLRGQFLAPDHLRLLWDSASLNADSYYFIVEGSGFVDGCLGPSMRIVSSVEAVDSLCKGDSVDFLSVNKVQLLAPPAMTNQTEFSMRLLSEIRIKDGTEATPIYEFVTHDGQVFSSARG
;
A
#
# COMPACT_ATOMS: atom_id res chain seq x y z
N MET A 1 -13.65 3.76 28.40
CA MET A 1 -12.27 3.91 28.90
C MET A 1 -11.32 3.74 27.73
N THR A 2 -10.68 4.81 27.27
CA THR A 2 -9.70 4.76 26.18
C THR A 2 -8.38 4.24 26.76
N LYS A 3 -7.94 3.06 26.34
CA LYS A 3 -6.70 2.40 26.77
C LYS A 3 -5.48 3.12 26.17
N ARG A 4 -5.17 4.30 26.69
CA ARG A 4 -4.03 5.13 26.28
C ARG A 4 -2.69 4.61 26.83
N THR A 5 -2.72 3.72 27.81
CA THR A 5 -1.55 3.22 28.54
C THR A 5 -1.00 1.87 28.04
N ASP A 6 -1.74 1.13 27.21
CA ASP A 6 -1.34 -0.21 26.75
C ASP A 6 -0.50 -0.17 25.45
N LEU A 7 -0.39 0.99 24.79
CA LEU A 7 0.45 1.18 23.61
C LEU A 7 1.85 1.68 24.01
N ARG A 8 2.67 0.77 24.53
CA ARG A 8 4.13 1.02 24.66
C ARG A 8 4.78 0.89 23.28
N GLY A 9 4.71 1.97 22.53
CA GLY A 9 5.33 2.12 21.21
C GLY A 9 5.54 3.59 20.89
N GLN A 10 6.27 4.32 21.74
CA GLN A 10 6.91 5.54 21.27
C GLN A 10 7.99 5.08 20.28
N PHE A 11 7.71 5.19 18.98
CA PHE A 11 8.76 5.06 17.98
C PHE A 11 9.68 6.27 18.15
N LEU A 12 10.73 6.11 18.95
CA LEU A 12 11.91 6.95 18.90
C LEU A 12 12.59 6.66 17.56
N ALA A 13 12.01 7.20 16.48
CA ALA A 13 12.76 7.38 15.26
C ALA A 13 13.86 8.41 15.58
N PRO A 14 15.14 8.16 15.24
CA PRO A 14 16.18 9.17 15.33
C PRO A 14 15.67 10.47 14.69
N ASP A 15 15.99 11.65 15.24
CA ASP A 15 15.45 12.98 14.87
C ASP A 15 15.50 13.33 13.36
N HIS A 16 16.15 12.52 12.54
CA HIS A 16 16.22 12.64 11.07
C HIS A 16 15.22 11.78 10.29
N LEU A 17 14.48 10.88 10.94
CA LEU A 17 13.40 10.09 10.34
C LEU A 17 12.04 10.67 10.77
N ARG A 18 11.68 11.81 10.17
CA ARG A 18 10.31 12.31 10.20
C ARG A 18 9.42 11.33 9.45
N LEU A 19 8.88 10.34 10.17
CA LEU A 19 7.72 9.60 9.72
C LEU A 19 6.51 10.55 9.80
N LEU A 20 6.27 11.31 8.73
CA LEU A 20 5.08 12.13 8.56
C LEU A 20 3.90 11.20 8.26
N TRP A 21 3.27 10.70 9.33
CA TRP A 21 2.00 9.97 9.22
C TRP A 21 0.87 10.98 9.06
N ASP A 22 0.44 11.20 7.82
CA ASP A 22 -0.86 11.82 7.59
C ASP A 22 -1.95 10.76 7.80
N SER A 23 -3.01 11.09 8.54
CA SER A 23 -4.08 10.13 8.82
C SER A 23 -4.99 10.02 7.60
N ALA A 24 -4.89 8.92 6.86
CA ALA A 24 -5.79 8.63 5.74
C ALA A 24 -7.05 7.90 6.24
N SER A 25 -8.23 8.46 5.96
CA SER A 25 -9.49 7.73 6.13
C SER A 25 -9.68 6.75 4.99
N LEU A 26 -9.57 5.46 5.28
CA LEU A 26 -9.75 4.38 4.31
C LEU A 26 -11.20 3.90 4.32
N ASN A 27 -11.73 3.60 3.14
CA ASN A 27 -13.01 2.91 2.98
C ASN A 27 -12.80 1.42 3.23
N ALA A 28 -13.51 0.86 4.20
CA ALA A 28 -13.41 -0.54 4.62
C ALA A 28 -13.73 -1.56 3.51
N ASP A 29 -14.41 -1.15 2.44
CA ASP A 29 -14.79 -2.01 1.31
C ASP A 29 -13.83 -1.91 0.12
N SER A 30 -12.79 -1.08 0.22
CA SER A 30 -11.83 -0.82 -0.86
C SER A 30 -10.46 -1.35 -0.51
N TYR A 31 -9.73 -1.84 -1.52
CA TYR A 31 -8.32 -2.15 -1.38
C TYR A 31 -7.46 -0.91 -1.64
N TYR A 32 -6.28 -0.91 -1.04
CA TYR A 32 -5.28 0.15 -1.20
C TYR A 32 -3.90 -0.48 -1.37
N PHE A 33 -2.94 0.31 -1.83
CA PHE A 33 -1.54 -0.07 -1.89
C PHE A 33 -0.70 0.90 -1.08
N ILE A 34 0.22 0.36 -0.31
CA ILE A 34 1.34 1.11 0.26
C ILE A 34 2.52 0.88 -0.68
N VAL A 35 3.01 1.96 -1.28
CA VAL A 35 4.17 1.95 -2.17
C VAL A 35 5.32 2.59 -1.41
N GLU A 36 6.33 1.78 -1.08
CA GLU A 36 7.56 2.21 -0.39
C GLU A 36 8.70 2.33 -1.39
N GLY A 37 9.51 3.36 -1.22
CA GLY A 37 10.52 3.71 -2.20
C GLY A 37 11.51 4.75 -1.74
N SER A 38 12.11 5.43 -2.71
CA SER A 38 12.92 6.62 -2.49
C SER A 38 12.34 7.80 -3.27
N GLY A 39 12.51 9.00 -2.74
CA GLY A 39 11.93 10.21 -3.30
C GLY A 39 12.57 11.47 -2.73
N PHE A 40 12.12 12.62 -3.21
CA PHE A 40 12.49 13.90 -2.61
C PHE A 40 11.51 14.24 -1.49
N VAL A 41 12.04 14.42 -0.28
CA VAL A 41 11.30 14.85 0.91
C VAL A 41 12.04 16.06 1.47
N ASP A 42 11.35 17.20 1.59
CA ASP A 42 11.91 18.48 2.04
C ASP A 42 13.20 18.90 1.27
N GLY A 43 13.25 18.61 -0.04
CA GLY A 43 14.39 18.95 -0.91
C GLY A 43 15.59 18.00 -0.81
N CYS A 44 15.51 16.96 0.03
CA CYS A 44 16.54 15.94 0.18
C CYS A 44 16.06 14.60 -0.38
N LEU A 45 16.97 13.83 -0.98
CA LEU A 45 16.68 12.46 -1.38
C LEU A 45 16.62 11.57 -0.12
N GLY A 46 15.55 10.81 0.02
CA GLY A 46 15.34 9.95 1.18
C GLY A 46 14.25 8.90 0.98
N PRO A 47 13.96 8.10 2.02
CA PRO A 47 12.84 7.16 2.00
C PRO A 47 11.52 7.89 1.77
N SER A 48 10.66 7.33 0.93
CA SER A 48 9.33 7.86 0.64
C SER A 48 8.29 6.76 0.65
N MET A 49 7.07 7.09 1.05
CA MET A 49 5.93 6.18 1.12
C MET A 49 4.69 6.88 0.58
N ARG A 50 3.88 6.17 -0.21
CA ARG A 50 2.57 6.65 -0.67
C ARG A 50 1.49 5.59 -0.47
N ILE A 51 0.31 6.04 -0.11
CA ILE A 51 -0.90 5.23 -0.15
C ILE A 51 -1.66 5.59 -1.43
N VAL A 52 -1.98 4.59 -2.24
CA VAL A 52 -2.74 4.76 -3.49
C VAL A 52 -3.88 3.75 -3.54
N SER A 53 -4.94 4.05 -4.29
CA SER A 53 -6.16 3.23 -4.34
C SER A 53 -6.40 2.53 -5.69
N SER A 54 -5.45 2.61 -6.63
CA SER A 54 -5.62 2.02 -7.96
C SER A 54 -4.31 1.42 -8.50
N VAL A 55 -4.44 0.44 -9.38
CA VAL A 55 -3.30 -0.25 -10.00
C VAL A 55 -2.57 0.68 -10.97
N GLU A 56 -3.30 1.56 -11.65
CA GLU A 56 -2.76 2.57 -12.55
C GLU A 56 -1.86 3.57 -11.81
N ALA A 57 -2.23 3.94 -10.58
CA ALA A 57 -1.39 4.79 -9.73
C ALA A 57 -0.12 4.07 -9.28
N VAL A 58 -0.19 2.76 -8.98
CA VAL A 58 1.00 1.93 -8.68
C VAL A 58 1.91 1.87 -9.90
N ASP A 59 1.37 1.58 -11.08
CA ASP A 59 2.11 1.49 -12.34
C ASP A 59 2.80 2.82 -12.68
N SER A 60 2.10 3.95 -12.51
CA SER A 60 2.67 5.30 -12.72
C SER A 60 3.86 5.57 -11.78
N LEU A 61 3.78 5.13 -10.52
CA LEU A 61 4.90 5.24 -9.57
C LEU A 61 6.06 4.33 -9.96
N CYS A 62 5.79 3.11 -10.41
CA CYS A 62 6.81 2.17 -10.88
C CYS A 62 7.53 2.65 -12.14
N LYS A 63 6.85 3.39 -13.02
CA LYS A 63 7.41 4.00 -14.23
C LYS A 63 8.20 5.28 -13.96
N GLY A 64 8.13 5.82 -12.74
CA GLY A 64 8.81 7.06 -12.38
C GLY A 64 8.12 8.31 -12.91
N ASP A 65 6.81 8.25 -13.18
CA ASP A 65 6.04 9.40 -13.68
C ASP A 65 5.84 10.49 -12.61
N SER A 66 6.15 10.20 -11.35
CA SER A 66 6.08 11.14 -10.23
C SER A 66 7.44 11.77 -9.94
N VAL A 67 7.54 13.09 -10.12
CA VAL A 67 8.78 13.87 -9.90
C VAL A 67 9.35 13.68 -8.48
N ASP A 68 8.49 13.49 -7.48
CA ASP A 68 8.91 13.36 -6.07
C ASP A 68 9.14 11.92 -5.61
N PHE A 69 8.88 10.91 -6.46
CA PHE A 69 8.98 9.49 -6.10
C PHE A 69 9.83 8.77 -7.16
N LEU A 70 11.11 8.61 -6.85
CA LEU A 70 12.17 8.27 -7.80
C LEU A 70 12.31 6.77 -8.03
N SER A 71 12.05 5.95 -7.02
CA SER A 71 12.14 4.49 -7.14
C SER A 71 11.12 3.80 -6.26
N VAL A 72 10.51 2.73 -6.77
CA VAL A 72 9.69 1.80 -5.99
C VAL A 72 10.56 0.65 -5.52
N ASN A 73 10.55 0.39 -4.21
CA ASN A 73 11.28 -0.71 -3.60
C ASN A 73 10.32 -1.85 -3.23
N LYS A 74 9.13 -1.52 -2.71
CA LYS A 74 8.12 -2.49 -2.28
C LYS A 74 6.73 -1.97 -2.55
N VAL A 75 5.82 -2.88 -2.87
CA VAL A 75 4.39 -2.61 -2.95
C VAL A 75 3.69 -3.59 -2.02
N GLN A 76 2.90 -3.07 -1.09
CA GLN A 76 2.07 -3.87 -0.19
C GLN A 76 0.61 -3.61 -0.49
N LEU A 77 -0.20 -4.67 -0.53
CA LEU A 77 -1.64 -4.61 -0.57
C LEU A 77 -2.19 -4.41 0.85
N LEU A 78 -3.01 -3.40 1.03
CA LEU A 78 -3.95 -3.27 2.13
C LEU A 78 -5.27 -3.89 1.67
N ALA A 79 -5.44 -5.17 1.98
CA ALA A 79 -6.62 -5.94 1.61
C ALA A 79 -7.74 -5.73 2.65
N PRO A 80 -8.95 -5.31 2.23
CA PRO A 80 -10.05 -5.11 3.15
C PRO A 80 -10.56 -6.42 3.76
N PRO A 81 -11.33 -6.35 4.86
CA PRO A 81 -12.02 -7.50 5.46
C PRO A 81 -12.75 -8.38 4.45
N ALA A 82 -13.52 -7.77 3.55
CA ALA A 82 -14.30 -8.47 2.52
C ALA A 82 -13.46 -9.32 1.57
N MET A 83 -12.18 -8.99 1.40
CA MET A 83 -11.25 -9.69 0.50
C MET A 83 -10.53 -10.86 1.19
N THR A 84 -10.44 -10.83 2.52
CA THR A 84 -9.58 -11.74 3.29
C THR A 84 -10.35 -12.61 4.29
N ASN A 85 -11.66 -12.38 4.44
CA ASN A 85 -12.49 -12.96 5.50
C ASN A 85 -11.93 -12.71 6.92
N GLN A 86 -11.18 -11.62 7.10
CA GLN A 86 -10.67 -11.15 8.39
C GLN A 86 -11.56 -10.04 8.95
N THR A 87 -11.39 -9.68 10.22
CA THR A 87 -12.13 -8.59 10.87
C THR A 87 -11.56 -7.20 10.55
N GLU A 88 -10.31 -7.12 10.12
CA GLU A 88 -9.59 -5.88 9.87
C GLU A 88 -8.86 -5.94 8.53
N PHE A 89 -8.30 -4.80 8.10
CA PHE A 89 -7.41 -4.78 6.95
C PHE A 89 -6.20 -5.68 7.20
N SER A 90 -5.81 -6.44 6.17
CA SER A 90 -4.57 -7.19 6.19
C SER A 90 -3.56 -6.54 5.25
N MET A 91 -2.32 -6.38 5.71
CA MET A 91 -1.23 -5.85 4.91
C MET A 91 -0.40 -7.01 4.36
N ARG A 92 -0.24 -7.09 3.04
CA ARG A 92 0.46 -8.19 2.36
C ARG A 92 1.47 -7.65 1.37
N LEU A 93 2.71 -8.11 1.45
CA LEU A 93 3.73 -7.76 0.46
C LEU A 93 3.40 -8.45 -0.88
N LEU A 94 3.31 -7.66 -1.95
CA LEU A 94 3.06 -8.17 -3.29
C LEU A 94 4.35 -8.62 -3.96
N SER A 95 4.27 -9.71 -4.71
CA SER A 95 5.28 -10.11 -5.68
C SER A 95 4.90 -9.59 -7.08
N GLU A 96 3.61 -9.61 -7.41
CA GLU A 96 3.10 -9.22 -8.73
C GLU A 96 1.63 -8.84 -8.69
N ILE A 97 1.20 -8.06 -9.70
CA ILE A 97 -0.19 -7.73 -9.97
C ILE A 97 -0.48 -8.20 -11.39
N ARG A 98 -1.55 -8.98 -11.55
CA ARG A 98 -1.98 -9.54 -12.83
C ARG A 98 -3.38 -9.07 -13.17
N ILE A 99 -3.71 -9.09 -14.45
CA ILE A 99 -5.09 -8.98 -14.92
C ILE A 99 -5.58 -10.40 -15.14
N LYS A 100 -6.77 -10.73 -14.64
CA LYS A 100 -7.40 -12.03 -14.87
C LYS A 100 -7.79 -12.16 -16.34
N ASP A 101 -7.44 -13.28 -16.95
CA ASP A 101 -7.71 -13.56 -18.36
C ASP A 101 -9.20 -13.36 -18.72
N GLY A 102 -9.45 -12.67 -19.83
CA GLY A 102 -10.79 -12.41 -20.33
C GLY A 102 -11.50 -11.24 -19.65
N THR A 103 -10.82 -10.48 -18.81
CA THR A 103 -11.36 -9.29 -18.12
C THR A 103 -10.72 -7.99 -18.59
N GLU A 104 -9.96 -7.98 -19.68
CA GLU A 104 -9.13 -6.85 -20.10
C GLU A 104 -9.93 -5.56 -20.35
N ALA A 105 -11.19 -5.67 -20.76
CA ALA A 105 -12.08 -4.51 -20.96
C ALA A 105 -12.56 -3.88 -19.64
N THR A 106 -12.66 -4.68 -18.58
CA THR A 106 -13.06 -4.27 -17.22
C THR A 106 -12.21 -5.06 -16.21
N PRO A 107 -10.94 -4.66 -16.01
CA PRO A 107 -9.91 -5.52 -15.43
C PRO A 107 -10.28 -5.98 -14.01
N ILE A 108 -10.33 -7.30 -13.85
CA ILE A 108 -10.27 -7.94 -12.54
C ILE A 108 -8.80 -8.18 -12.25
N TYR A 109 -8.30 -7.54 -11.21
CA TYR A 109 -6.91 -7.67 -10.80
C TYR A 109 -6.74 -8.86 -9.86
N GLU A 110 -5.65 -9.59 -10.06
CA GLU A 110 -5.15 -10.61 -9.14
C GLU A 110 -3.86 -10.10 -8.50
N PHE A 111 -3.85 -10.05 -7.17
CA PHE A 111 -2.73 -9.60 -6.37
C PHE A 111 -2.06 -10.81 -5.77
N VAL A 112 -0.88 -11.16 -6.31
CA VAL A 112 -0.12 -12.30 -5.81
C VAL A 112 0.86 -11.78 -4.77
N THR A 113 0.86 -12.42 -3.61
CA THR A 113 1.72 -12.05 -2.50
C THR A 113 3.04 -12.80 -2.57
N HIS A 114 4.03 -12.28 -1.84
CA HIS A 114 5.35 -12.89 -1.75
C HIS A 114 5.37 -14.29 -1.14
N ASP A 115 4.35 -14.64 -0.33
CA ASP A 115 4.10 -15.98 0.22
C ASP A 115 3.20 -16.86 -0.68
N GLY A 116 2.87 -16.40 -1.90
CA GLY A 116 2.15 -17.16 -2.91
C GLY A 116 0.63 -17.16 -2.79
N GLN A 117 0.05 -16.35 -1.90
CA GLN A 117 -1.40 -16.16 -1.80
C GLN A 117 -1.88 -15.27 -2.94
N VAL A 118 -3.11 -15.50 -3.42
CA VAL A 118 -3.71 -14.69 -4.48
C VAL A 118 -4.99 -14.07 -3.96
N PHE A 119 -5.09 -12.75 -4.06
CA PHE A 119 -6.29 -11.99 -3.76
C PHE A 119 -6.86 -11.39 -5.03
N SER A 120 -8.18 -11.18 -5.10
CA SER A 120 -8.84 -10.63 -6.28
C SER A 120 -9.52 -9.30 -6.00
N SER A 121 -9.49 -8.37 -6.96
CA SER A 121 -10.30 -7.14 -6.90
C SER A 121 -11.79 -7.38 -7.13
N ALA A 122 -12.17 -8.56 -7.66
CA ALA A 122 -13.56 -8.93 -7.79
C ALA A 122 -14.21 -9.05 -6.41
N ARG A 123 -15.37 -8.41 -6.24
CA ARG A 123 -16.21 -8.63 -5.07
C ARG A 123 -16.85 -10.01 -5.23
N GLY A 124 -16.68 -10.87 -4.22
CA GLY A 124 -17.38 -12.15 -4.13
C GLY A 124 -18.88 -11.98 -3.95
#